data_AF-W9CF07-F1
#
_entry.id   AF-W9CF07-F1
#
_cell.length_a   1.000
_cell.length_b   1.000
_cell.length_c   1.000
_cell.angle_alpha   90.00
_cell.angle_beta   90.00
_cell.angle_gamma   90.00
#
_symmetry.space_group_name_H-M   'P 1'
#
loop_
_entity.id
_entity.type
_entity.pdbx_description
1 polymer ?
#
loop_
_entity_poly.entity_id
_entity_poly.type
_entity_poly.pdbx_seq_one_letter_code
_entity_poly.pdbx_strand_id
1 'polypeptide(L)'
;MGETVSTLTNLGKRTVTGICECVGFSAPALGGGHGWLQGQYGLMADQVISARLLLSNGEVVTMSEKSNPDLFWAIMGAQDIISLS
;
A
#
# COMPACT_ATOMS: atom_id res chain seq x y z
N MET A 1 9.28 -7.21 2.03
CA MET A 1 9.55 -6.09 1.09
C MET A 1 10.72 -6.33 0.14
N GLY A 2 11.80 -6.96 0.63
CA GLY A 2 13.07 -7.05 -0.11
C GLY A 2 12.96 -7.66 -1.51
N GLU A 3 12.09 -8.66 -1.71
CA GLU A 3 11.85 -9.29 -3.02
C GLU A 3 11.24 -8.33 -4.06
N THR A 4 10.28 -7.49 -3.64
CA THR A 4 9.66 -6.50 -4.54
C THR A 4 10.68 -5.44 -4.96
N VAL A 5 11.52 -5.00 -4.03
CA VAL A 5 12.58 -4.01 -4.30
C VAL A 5 13.65 -4.57 -5.22
N SER A 6 14.09 -5.82 -5.00
CA SER A 6 15.10 -6.46 -5.83
C SER A 6 14.58 -6.68 -7.26
N THR A 7 13.33 -7.13 -7.40
CA THR A 7 12.68 -7.33 -8.70
C THR A 7 12.57 -6.02 -9.49
N LEU A 8 12.12 -4.94 -8.86
CA LEU A 8 12.01 -3.64 -9.51
C LEU A 8 13.39 -3.09 -9.90
N THR A 9 14.39 -3.26 -9.03
CA THR A 9 15.76 -2.79 -9.29
C THR A 9 16.37 -3.52 -10.49
N ASN A 10 16.15 -4.82 -10.63
CA ASN A 10 16.58 -5.60 -11.80
C ASN A 10 15.94 -5.12 -13.11
N LEU A 11 14.75 -4.51 -13.03
CA LEU A 11 14.05 -3.89 -14.14
C LEU A 11 14.40 -2.40 -14.34
N GLY A 12 15.35 -1.86 -13.58
CA GLY A 12 15.72 -0.44 -13.60
C GLY A 12 14.66 0.50 -13.03
N LYS A 13 13.69 -0.03 -12.28
CA LYS A 13 12.58 0.72 -11.66
C LYS A 13 12.80 0.88 -10.16
N ARG A 14 12.18 1.90 -9.57
CA ARG A 14 12.18 2.15 -8.13
C ARG A 14 10.76 2.49 -7.69
N THR A 15 10.42 2.12 -6.47
CA THR A 15 9.17 2.50 -5.80
C THR A 15 9.50 2.94 -4.39
N VAL A 16 8.67 3.82 -3.81
CA VAL A 16 8.79 4.16 -2.39
C VAL A 16 8.59 2.89 -1.58
N THR A 17 9.52 2.63 -0.66
CA THR A 17 9.46 1.51 0.29
C THR A 17 9.94 1.96 1.67
N GLY A 18 9.43 1.32 2.71
CA GLY A 18 9.98 1.32 4.06
C GLY A 18 11.44 0.86 4.15
N ILE A 19 12.03 1.08 5.33
CA ILE A 19 13.47 0.95 5.58
C ILE A 19 13.88 -0.51 5.86
N CYS A 20 13.06 -1.30 6.58
CA CYS A 20 13.37 -2.73 6.81
C CYS A 20 12.77 -3.61 5.72
N GLU A 21 13.61 -4.42 5.09
CA GLU A 21 13.23 -5.44 4.10
C GLU A 21 12.30 -6.53 4.65
N CYS A 22 12.40 -6.75 5.97
CA CYS A 22 11.69 -7.75 6.76
C CYS A 22 10.18 -7.49 6.87
N VAL A 23 9.75 -6.24 6.74
CA VAL A 23 8.35 -5.86 6.90
C VAL A 23 7.57 -6.23 5.63
N GLY A 24 6.30 -6.59 5.81
CA GLY A 24 5.35 -6.78 4.70
C GLY A 24 5.17 -5.49 3.89
N PHE A 25 4.69 -5.61 2.65
CA PHE A 25 4.47 -4.45 1.77
C PHE A 25 3.14 -3.73 2.05
N SER A 26 2.09 -4.50 2.36
CA SER A 26 0.72 -4.01 2.48
C SER A 26 0.53 -3.05 3.65
N ALA A 27 1.05 -3.38 4.83
CA ALA A 27 0.85 -2.52 6.00
C ALA A 27 1.52 -1.13 5.83
N PRO A 28 2.84 -1.03 5.58
CA PRO A 28 3.45 0.27 5.30
C PRO A 28 2.78 1.04 4.16
N ALA A 29 2.31 0.36 3.11
CA ALA A 29 1.60 1.00 2.00
C ALA A 29 0.25 1.60 2.42
N LEU A 30 -0.48 1.00 3.35
CA LEU A 30 -1.80 1.47 3.77
C LEU A 30 -1.76 2.41 4.98
N GLY A 31 -0.72 2.33 5.81
CA GLY A 31 -0.54 3.19 7.00
C GLY A 31 0.35 4.42 6.77
N GLY A 32 0.81 4.68 5.55
CA GLY A 32 1.75 5.76 5.22
C GLY A 32 3.07 5.21 4.68
N GLY A 33 3.87 4.59 5.54
CA GLY A 33 5.11 3.91 5.13
C GLY A 33 6.24 4.89 4.80
N HIS A 34 7.04 5.20 5.82
CA HIS A 34 8.17 6.12 5.73
C HIS A 34 9.42 5.41 5.22
N GLY A 35 10.12 6.04 4.28
CA GLY A 35 11.18 5.40 3.51
C GLY A 35 12.23 6.36 2.96
N TRP A 36 13.32 5.80 2.43
CA TRP A 36 14.43 6.59 1.85
C TRP A 36 13.98 7.53 0.72
N LEU A 37 12.96 7.13 -0.03
CA LEU A 37 12.44 7.85 -1.19
C LEU A 37 11.34 8.87 -0.83
N GLN A 38 10.97 9.00 0.45
CA GLN A 38 9.83 9.81 0.86
C GLN A 38 9.98 11.31 0.57
N GLY A 39 11.21 11.84 0.68
CA GLY A 39 11.48 13.25 0.42
C GLY A 39 11.36 13.65 -1.04
N GLN A 40 11.35 12.69 -1.96
CA GLN A 40 11.27 12.95 -3.41
C GLN A 40 9.94 12.49 -4.03
N TYR A 41 9.31 11.43 -3.49
CA TYR A 41 8.12 10.80 -4.10
C TYR A 41 6.93 10.64 -3.15
N GLY A 42 6.98 11.23 -1.95
CA GLY A 42 5.93 11.08 -0.95
C GLY A 42 5.98 9.72 -0.24
N LEU A 43 4.97 9.44 0.57
CA LEU A 43 4.88 8.21 1.35
C LEU A 43 4.56 7.00 0.46
N MET A 44 4.75 5.78 0.97
CA MET A 44 4.28 4.57 0.25
C MET A 44 2.78 4.62 -0.02
N ALA A 45 2.02 5.22 0.92
CA ALA A 45 0.60 5.47 0.76
C ALA A 45 0.28 6.29 -0.49
N ASP A 46 1.04 7.33 -0.78
CA ASP A 46 0.80 8.19 -1.93
C ASP A 46 1.03 7.47 -3.28
N GLN A 47 1.64 6.27 -3.25
CA GLN A 47 1.91 5.45 -4.43
C GLN A 47 0.82 4.38 -4.68
N VAL A 48 -0.19 4.25 -3.80
CA VAL A 48 -1.26 3.27 -3.99
C VAL A 48 -2.27 3.78 -5.02
N ILE A 49 -2.50 3.00 -6.08
CA ILE A 49 -3.44 3.35 -7.16
C ILE A 49 -4.80 2.69 -6.95
N SER A 50 -4.81 1.47 -6.42
CA SER A 50 -6.01 0.69 -6.16
C SER A 50 -5.72 -0.42 -5.16
N ALA A 51 -6.74 -0.80 -4.39
CA ALA A 51 -6.70 -1.95 -3.50
C ALA A 51 -7.87 -2.89 -3.81
N ARG A 52 -7.66 -4.18 -3.56
CA ARG A 52 -8.72 -5.19 -3.60
C ARG A 52 -8.85 -5.80 -2.22
N LEU A 53 -10.03 -5.71 -1.64
CA LEU A 53 -10.32 -6.11 -0.28
C LEU A 53 -11.48 -7.09 -0.26
N LEU A 54 -11.37 -8.09 0.61
CA LEU A 54 -12.48 -8.95 0.98
C LEU A 54 -13.18 -8.27 2.18
N LEU A 55 -14.42 -7.90 1.99
CA LEU A 55 -15.27 -7.35 3.04
C LEU A 55 -15.74 -8.47 3.97
N SER A 56 -16.12 -8.12 5.19
CA SER A 56 -16.62 -9.07 6.20
C SER A 56 -17.92 -9.78 5.79
N ASN A 57 -18.65 -9.23 4.80
CA ASN A 57 -19.81 -9.87 4.18
C ASN A 57 -19.43 -10.95 3.14
N GLY A 58 -18.13 -11.19 2.90
CA GLY A 58 -17.61 -12.14 1.91
C GLY A 58 -17.50 -11.58 0.49
N GLU A 59 -17.80 -10.30 0.28
CA GLU A 59 -17.71 -9.66 -1.03
C GLU A 59 -16.30 -9.14 -1.31
N VAL A 60 -15.82 -9.32 -2.54
CA VAL A 60 -14.54 -8.77 -2.99
C VAL A 60 -14.78 -7.45 -3.70
N VAL A 61 -14.33 -6.36 -3.10
CA VAL A 61 -14.45 -5.01 -3.67
C VAL A 61 -13.10 -4.52 -4.14
N THR A 62 -13.07 -3.92 -5.32
CA THR A 62 -11.91 -3.16 -5.82
C THR A 62 -12.19 -1.67 -5.63
N MET A 63 -11.26 -0.98 -4.98
CA MET A 63 -11.36 0.44 -4.67
C MET A 63 -10.17 1.24 -5.20
N SER A 64 -10.44 2.46 -5.61
CA SER A 64 -9.51 3.46 -6.13
C SER A 64 -10.12 4.85 -6.00
N GLU A 65 -9.38 5.89 -6.34
CA GLU A 65 -9.93 7.26 -6.40
C GLU A 65 -11.16 7.40 -7.33
N LYS A 66 -11.34 6.48 -8.28
CA LYS A 66 -12.46 6.49 -9.23
C LYS A 66 -13.58 5.51 -8.87
N SER A 67 -13.33 4.58 -7.96
CA SER A 67 -14.25 3.48 -7.62
C SER A 67 -14.24 3.28 -6.11
N ASN A 68 -15.32 3.63 -5.43
CA ASN A 68 -15.39 3.65 -3.95
C ASN A 68 -14.29 4.52 -3.31
N PRO A 69 -14.23 5.84 -3.65
CA PRO A 69 -13.17 6.74 -3.19
C PRO A 69 -13.18 6.99 -1.67
N ASP A 70 -14.34 6.84 -1.04
CA ASP A 70 -14.56 6.89 0.40
C ASP A 70 -13.92 5.69 1.12
N LEU A 71 -14.16 4.48 0.60
CA LEU A 71 -13.49 3.27 1.09
C LEU A 71 -12.00 3.31 0.81
N PHE A 72 -11.61 3.82 -0.36
CA PHE A 72 -10.22 4.02 -0.72
C PHE A 72 -9.54 4.98 0.26
N TRP A 73 -10.14 6.12 0.58
CA TRP A 73 -9.58 7.03 1.59
C TRP A 73 -9.49 6.40 2.98
N ALA A 74 -10.50 5.62 3.39
CA ALA A 74 -10.53 4.97 4.70
C ALA A 74 -9.38 3.96 4.88
N ILE A 75 -9.04 3.18 3.85
CA ILE A 75 -7.97 2.18 3.94
C ILE A 75 -6.58 2.80 3.98
N MET A 76 -6.40 4.03 3.47
CA MET A 76 -5.12 4.75 3.39
C MET A 76 -4.68 5.39 4.71
N GLY A 77 -5.26 4.94 5.83
CA GLY A 77 -4.90 5.37 7.19
C GLY A 77 -5.47 4.49 8.30
N ALA A 78 -6.43 3.61 8.00
CA ALA A 78 -7.09 2.74 8.98
C ALA A 78 -6.92 1.24 8.71
N GLN A 79 -5.78 0.81 8.14
CA GLN A 79 -5.51 -0.59 7.77
C GLN A 79 -5.84 -1.63 8.87
N ASP A 80 -5.62 -1.28 10.15
CA ASP A 80 -5.78 -2.18 11.27
C ASP A 80 -7.26 -2.49 11.57
N ILE A 81 -8.17 -1.61 11.15
CA ILE A 81 -9.62 -1.79 11.34
C ILE A 81 -10.17 -2.82 10.34
N ILE A 82 -9.52 -3.02 9.20
CA ILE A 82 -10.08 -3.76 8.06
C ILE A 82 -9.43 -5.15 7.93
N SER A 83 -8.31 -5.42 8.63
CA SER A 83 -7.58 -6.69 8.54
C SER A 83 -8.10 -7.82 9.46
N LEU A 84 -9.26 -7.68 10.08
CA LEU A 84 -9.83 -8.69 10.98
C LEU A 84 -11.24 -9.12 10.55
N SER A 85 -11.31 -10.11 9.67
CA SER A 85 -12.36 -11.15 9.64
C SER A 85 -11.95 -12.31 8.75
#